data_AF-A0A945Z4P3-F1
#
_entry.id   AF-A0A945Z4P3-F1
#
_cell.length_a   1.000
_cell.length_b   1.000
_cell.length_c   1.000
_cell.angle_alpha   90.00
_cell.angle_beta   90.00
_cell.angle_gamma   90.00
#
_symmetry.space_group_name_H-M   'P 1'
#
loop_
_entity.id
_entity.type
_entity.pdbx_description
1 polymer ?
#
loop_
_entity_poly.entity_id
_entity_poly.type
_entity_poly.pdbx_seq_one_letter_code
_entity_poly.pdbx_strand_id
1 'polypeptide(L)'
;MNVLGIGAHFDDIELGCSGTLMEHIQQGDKVVMVVICNSGYKGVDGSTVRDNDTAYKEGEEAARIIGAELICLDYDTFCVPFEESLTCEINRYIEKLNIDVI
;
A
#
# COMPACT_ATOMS: atom_id res chain seq x y z
N MET A 1 -1.42 -11.85 -15.32
CA MET A 1 -1.16 -10.40 -15.29
C MET A 1 -0.40 -10.06 -14.02
N ASN A 2 0.30 -8.93 -14.02
CA ASN A 2 0.86 -8.31 -12.83
C ASN A 2 -0.02 -7.10 -12.48
N VAL A 3 -0.68 -7.16 -11.33
CA VAL A 3 -1.68 -6.19 -10.86
C VAL A 3 -1.08 -5.40 -9.70
N LEU A 4 -1.30 -4.08 -9.68
CA LEU A 4 -0.79 -3.19 -8.65
C LEU A 4 -1.92 -2.43 -7.96
N GLY A 5 -2.18 -2.74 -6.68
CA GLY A 5 -2.98 -1.86 -5.83
C GLY A 5 -2.11 -0.75 -5.23
N ILE A 6 -2.56 0.51 -5.27
CA ILE A 6 -1.85 1.64 -4.65
C ILE A 6 -2.79 2.35 -3.67
N GLY A 7 -2.35 2.48 -2.43
CA GLY A 7 -3.04 3.21 -1.36
C GLY A 7 -2.12 4.21 -0.68
N ALA A 8 -2.65 5.33 -0.18
CA ALA A 8 -1.85 6.28 0.56
C ALA A 8 -1.52 5.74 1.96
N HIS A 9 -2.47 5.03 2.58
CA HIS A 9 -2.38 4.51 3.93
C HIS A 9 -2.71 3.02 4.00
N PHE A 10 -2.27 2.38 5.07
CA PHE A 10 -2.68 1.02 5.43
C PHE A 10 -4.15 1.04 5.83
N ASP A 11 -4.98 0.37 5.02
CA ASP A 11 -6.46 0.24 5.02
C ASP A 11 -7.10 0.66 3.68
N ASP A 12 -6.48 1.56 2.92
CA ASP A 12 -7.05 2.11 1.67
C ASP A 12 -7.35 1.00 0.65
N ILE A 13 -6.39 0.08 0.44
CA ILE A 13 -6.50 -0.99 -0.55
C ILE A 13 -7.50 -2.05 -0.07
N GLU A 14 -7.44 -2.39 1.22
CA GLU A 14 -8.30 -3.38 1.87
C GLU A 14 -9.77 -2.98 1.77
N LEU A 15 -10.06 -1.71 2.10
CA LEU A 15 -11.42 -1.15 2.07
C LEU A 15 -11.88 -0.84 0.66
N GLY A 16 -10.97 -0.43 -0.23
CA GLY A 16 -11.29 0.04 -1.57
C GLY A 16 -11.48 -1.07 -2.60
N CYS A 17 -10.59 -2.08 -2.62
CA CYS A 17 -10.53 -3.03 -3.74
C CYS A 17 -10.03 -4.44 -3.42
N SER A 18 -9.91 -4.84 -2.13
CA SER A 18 -9.44 -6.19 -1.75
C SER A 18 -10.18 -7.33 -2.46
N GLY A 19 -11.50 -7.26 -2.60
CA GLY A 19 -12.29 -8.27 -3.29
C GLY A 19 -11.86 -8.48 -4.76
N THR A 20 -11.54 -7.40 -5.46
CA THR A 20 -11.04 -7.46 -6.85
C THR A 20 -9.62 -8.01 -6.90
N LEU A 21 -8.75 -7.60 -5.98
CA LEU A 21 -7.38 -8.15 -5.89
C LEU A 21 -7.38 -9.65 -5.59
N MET A 22 -8.26 -10.11 -4.70
CA MET A 22 -8.41 -11.53 -4.39
C MET A 22 -8.92 -12.34 -5.58
N GLU A 23 -9.80 -11.77 -6.41
CA GLU A 23 -10.25 -12.39 -7.66
C GLU A 23 -9.07 -12.55 -8.64
N HIS A 24 -8.21 -11.54 -8.79
CA HIS A 24 -6.97 -11.65 -9.58
C HIS A 24 -6.04 -12.76 -9.06
N ILE A 25 -5.84 -12.85 -7.74
CA ILE A 25 -5.08 -13.95 -7.12
C ILE A 25 -5.68 -15.31 -7.48
N GLN A 26 -7.02 -15.47 -7.43
CA GLN A 26 -7.69 -16.72 -7.79
C GLN A 26 -7.53 -17.09 -9.26
N GLN A 27 -7.39 -16.10 -10.15
CA GLN A 27 -7.12 -16.30 -11.57
C GLN A 27 -5.64 -16.62 -11.86
N GLY A 28 -4.77 -16.59 -10.85
CA GLY A 28 -3.34 -16.86 -10.97
C GLY A 28 -2.50 -15.65 -11.37
N ASP A 29 -3.07 -14.44 -11.25
CA ASP A 29 -2.32 -13.20 -11.44
C ASP A 29 -1.40 -12.93 -10.25
N LYS A 30 -0.33 -12.17 -10.49
CA LYS A 30 0.53 -11.66 -9.42
C LYS A 30 -0.04 -10.33 -8.96
N VAL A 31 -0.31 -10.20 -7.67
CA VAL A 31 -0.79 -8.94 -7.09
C VAL A 31 0.26 -8.37 -6.16
N VAL A 32 0.55 -7.08 -6.33
CA VAL A 32 1.40 -6.29 -5.46
C VAL A 32 0.59 -5.12 -4.92
N MET A 33 0.79 -4.80 -3.65
CA MET A 33 0.23 -3.65 -2.97
C MET A 33 1.35 -2.68 -2.63
N VAL A 34 1.22 -1.42 -3.05
CA VAL A 34 2.11 -0.33 -2.65
C VAL A 34 1.33 0.61 -1.73
N VAL A 35 1.84 0.79 -0.52
CA VAL A 35 1.34 1.77 0.46
C VAL A 35 2.35 2.90 0.59
N ILE A 36 1.91 4.15 0.43
CA ILE A 36 2.81 5.30 0.43
C ILE A 36 3.30 5.61 1.85
N CYS A 37 2.41 5.70 2.82
CA CYS A 37 2.72 6.17 4.17
C CYS A 37 2.81 5.05 5.21
N ASN A 38 3.62 5.27 6.24
CA ASN A 38 3.71 4.38 7.41
C ASN A 38 2.43 4.33 8.27
N SER A 39 1.47 5.23 8.01
CA SER A 39 0.10 5.28 8.57
C SER A 39 -0.01 5.36 10.09
N GLY A 40 1.11 5.55 10.80
CA GLY A 40 1.11 5.97 12.20
C GLY A 40 0.93 7.48 12.31
N TYR A 41 0.16 7.92 13.30
CA TYR A 41 -0.15 9.33 13.51
C TYR A 41 -0.42 9.68 14.97
N LYS A 42 -0.32 10.97 15.25
CA LYS A 42 -0.53 11.56 16.56
C LYS A 42 -1.82 12.39 16.59
N GLY A 43 -2.41 12.47 17.78
CA GLY A 43 -3.51 13.36 18.08
C GLY A 43 -3.05 14.80 18.23
N VAL A 44 -4.00 15.71 18.37
CA VAL A 44 -3.76 17.16 18.53
C VAL A 44 -2.92 17.47 19.78
N ASP A 45 -3.02 16.63 20.81
CA ASP A 45 -2.25 16.73 22.06
C ASP A 45 -0.84 16.09 21.97
N GLY A 46 -0.47 15.56 20.81
CA GLY A 46 0.80 14.87 20.58
C GLY A 46 0.85 13.43 21.07
N SER A 47 -0.24 12.90 21.63
CA SER A 47 -0.34 11.48 21.97
C SER A 47 -0.35 10.61 20.71
N THR A 48 0.26 9.42 20.78
CA THR A 48 0.22 8.45 19.68
C THR A 48 -1.18 7.87 19.58
N VAL A 49 -1.84 8.03 18.43
CA VAL A 49 -3.15 7.42 18.15
C VAL A 49 -2.96 6.05 17.51
N ARG A 50 -2.04 5.95 16.56
CA ARG A 50 -1.59 4.70 15.93
C ARG A 50 -0.09 4.80 15.74
N ASP A 51 0.66 3.81 16.18
CA ASP A 51 2.10 3.74 15.91
C ASP A 51 2.38 3.05 14.57
N ASN A 52 3.53 3.39 13.97
CA ASN A 52 3.94 2.89 12.66
C ASN A 52 4.06 1.35 12.64
N ASP A 53 4.57 0.74 13.71
CA ASP A 53 4.78 -0.70 13.79
C ASP A 53 3.45 -1.46 13.83
N THR A 54 2.47 -0.96 14.60
CA THR A 54 1.11 -1.50 14.63
C THR A 54 0.47 -1.37 13.25
N ALA A 55 0.55 -0.20 12.62
CA ALA A 55 -0.02 0.02 11.30
C ALA A 55 0.60 -0.91 10.23
N TYR A 56 1.92 -1.07 10.24
CA TYR A 56 2.63 -1.96 9.32
C TYR A 56 2.23 -3.43 9.52
N LYS A 57 2.12 -3.91 10.77
CA LYS A 57 1.69 -5.29 11.06
C LYS A 57 0.27 -5.56 10.59
N GLU A 58 -0.64 -4.59 10.76
CA GLU A 58 -2.01 -4.69 10.28
C GLU A 58 -2.05 -4.78 8.74
N GLY A 59 -1.29 -3.93 8.06
CA GLY A 59 -1.17 -3.96 6.59
C GLY A 59 -0.51 -5.24 6.07
N GLU A 60 0.54 -5.73 6.74
CA GLU A 60 1.21 -7.00 6.39
C GLU A 60 0.25 -8.19 6.52
N GLU A 61 -0.52 -8.25 7.60
CA GLU A 61 -1.53 -9.29 7.79
C GLU A 61 -2.66 -9.18 6.75
N ALA A 62 -3.10 -7.98 6.41
CA ALA A 62 -4.10 -7.77 5.36
C ALA A 62 -3.61 -8.22 3.98
N ALA A 63 -2.39 -7.85 3.60
CA ALA A 63 -1.76 -8.29 2.35
C ALA A 63 -1.63 -9.83 2.32
N ARG A 64 -1.27 -10.45 3.46
CA ARG A 64 -1.21 -11.91 3.62
C ARG A 64 -2.57 -12.57 3.43
N ILE A 65 -3.65 -11.97 3.94
CA ILE A 65 -5.02 -12.46 3.75
C ILE A 65 -5.47 -12.35 2.29
N ILE A 66 -5.14 -11.23 1.63
CA ILE A 66 -5.45 -11.00 0.21
C ILE A 66 -4.65 -11.95 -0.69
N GLY A 67 -3.44 -12.34 -0.26
CA GLY A 67 -2.49 -13.13 -1.03
C GLY A 67 -1.55 -12.28 -1.89
N ALA A 68 -1.40 -11.00 -1.58
CA ALA A 68 -0.58 -10.05 -2.32
C ALA A 68 0.79 -9.82 -1.66
N GLU A 69 1.78 -9.41 -2.46
CA GLU A 69 3.05 -8.88 -1.93
C GLU A 69 2.86 -7.43 -1.46
N LEU A 70 3.46 -7.05 -0.34
CA LEU A 70 3.35 -5.69 0.21
C LEU A 70 4.66 -4.90 0.08
N ILE A 71 4.55 -3.65 -0.36
CA ILE A 71 5.62 -2.67 -0.41
C ILE A 71 5.15 -1.41 0.32
N CYS A 72 5.84 -1.02 1.39
CA CYS A 72 5.65 0.26 2.06
C CYS A 72 6.77 1.22 1.65
N LEU A 73 6.43 2.43 1.22
CA LEU A 73 7.41 3.46 0.88
C LEU A 73 7.86 4.30 2.09
N ASP A 74 7.21 4.11 3.26
CA ASP A 74 7.59 4.68 4.56
C ASP A 74 7.60 6.22 4.59
N TYR A 75 6.73 6.88 3.82
CA TYR A 75 6.50 8.32 3.97
C TYR A 75 5.73 8.62 5.26
N ASP A 76 5.96 9.81 5.81
CA ASP A 76 5.22 10.27 7.00
C ASP A 76 3.72 10.43 6.70
N THR A 77 2.89 9.86 7.56
CA THR A 77 1.43 10.02 7.51
C THR A 77 1.04 11.49 7.48
N PHE A 78 0.07 11.82 6.61
CA PHE A 78 -0.38 13.20 6.29
C PHE A 78 0.61 14.06 5.50
N CYS A 79 1.77 13.51 5.11
CA CYS A 79 2.81 14.21 4.34
C CYS A 79 3.06 13.54 2.98
N VAL A 80 2.02 12.99 2.34
CA VAL A 80 2.13 12.41 0.98
C VAL A 80 2.66 13.48 0.02
N PRO A 81 3.84 13.29 -0.60
CA PRO A 81 4.40 14.29 -1.51
C PRO A 81 3.53 14.48 -2.75
N PHE A 82 3.26 15.74 -3.10
CA PHE A 82 2.69 16.09 -4.40
C PHE A 82 3.80 16.63 -5.31
N GLU A 83 4.75 15.76 -5.63
CA GLU A 83 5.98 16.09 -6.36
C GLU A 83 6.36 14.97 -7.34
N GLU A 84 7.16 15.33 -8.35
CA GLU A 84 7.64 14.39 -9.38
C GLU A 84 8.41 13.20 -8.78
N SER A 85 9.10 13.40 -7.65
CA SER A 85 9.86 12.38 -6.94
C SER A 85 9.03 11.14 -6.59
N LEU A 86 7.82 11.34 -6.05
CA LEU A 86 6.90 10.25 -5.73
C LEU A 86 6.42 9.54 -7.00
N THR A 87 6.10 10.31 -8.05
CA THR A 87 5.71 9.73 -9.35
C THR A 87 6.83 8.86 -9.95
N CYS A 88 8.09 9.33 -9.91
CA CYS A 88 9.24 8.55 -10.35
C CYS A 88 9.42 7.27 -9.53
N GLU A 89 9.19 7.32 -8.22
CA GLU A 89 9.30 6.15 -7.35
C GLU A 89 8.22 5.11 -7.65
N ILE A 90 6.97 5.52 -7.83
CA ILE A 90 5.88 4.61 -8.23
C ILE A 90 6.17 4.01 -9.61
N ASN A 91 6.58 4.83 -10.58
CA ASN A 91 6.94 4.37 -11.93
C ASN A 91 8.08 3.35 -11.91
N ARG A 92 9.07 3.51 -11.03
CA ARG A 92 10.15 2.53 -10.84
C ARG A 92 9.59 1.16 -10.46
N TYR A 93 8.56 1.08 -9.60
CA TYR A 93 7.93 -0.19 -9.26
C TYR A 93 7.07 -0.74 -10.39
N ILE A 94 6.32 0.11 -11.09
CA ILE A 94 5.52 -0.27 -12.26
C ILE A 94 6.42 -0.97 -13.31
N GLU A 95 7.55 -0.35 -13.66
CA GLU A 95 8.51 -0.90 -14.62
C GLU A 95 9.21 -2.14 -14.09
N LYS A 96 9.73 -2.10 -12.86
CA LYS A 96 10.47 -3.21 -12.25
C LYS A 96 9.63 -4.48 -12.16
N LEU A 97 8.33 -4.34 -11.87
CA LEU A 97 7.40 -5.44 -11.67
C LEU A 97 6.64 -5.82 -12.96
N ASN A 98 6.86 -5.10 -14.06
CA ASN A 98 6.14 -5.26 -15.34
C ASN A 98 4.62 -5.24 -15.13
N ILE A 99 4.10 -4.22 -14.43
CA ILE A 99 2.68 -4.10 -14.11
C ILE A 99 1.83 -3.93 -15.38
N ASP A 100 0.79 -4.74 -15.51
CA ASP A 100 -0.16 -4.72 -16.63
C ASP A 100 -1.39 -3.84 -16.31
N VAL A 101 -1.79 -3.76 -15.04
CA VAL A 101 -2.97 -3.02 -14.58
C VAL A 101 -2.74 -2.47 -13.17
N ILE A 102 -3.26 -1.26 -12.93
CA ILE A 102 -3.25 -0.54 -11.64
C ILE A 102 -4.70 -0.35 -11.21
#